data_AF-A0A2V5Q0K5-F1
#
_entry.id   AF-A0A2V5Q0K5-F1
#
_cell.length_a   1.000
_cell.length_b   1.000
_cell.length_c   1.000
_cell.angle_alpha   90.00
_cell.angle_beta   90.00
_cell.angle_gamma   90.00
#
_symmetry.space_group_name_H-M   'P 1'
#
loop_
_entity.id
_entity.type
_entity.pdbx_description
1 polymer ?
#
loop_
_entity_poly.entity_id
_entity_poly.type
_entity_poly.pdbx_seq_one_letter_code
_entity_poly.pdbx_strand_id
1 'polypeptide(L)'
;LDKFCDHINRCDVAIEQRNHAHQKGNPYHVRIDVTVRPRHELVAREEQMDNGSHAPLAKAIHDAFKTMERELRRVVDKQRRDVKTHADTRSPK
;
A
#
# COMPACT_ATOMS: atom_id res chain seq x y z
N LEU A 1 4.50 2.08 7.50
CA LEU A 1 3.60 0.93 7.30
C LEU A 1 3.71 -0.08 8.44
N ASP A 2 4.89 -0.23 9.07
CA ASP A 2 5.10 -1.06 10.27
C ASP A 2 4.09 -0.82 11.40
N LYS A 3 3.71 0.43 11.65
CA LYS A 3 2.71 0.76 12.69
C LYS A 3 1.34 0.08 12.51
N PHE A 4 1.05 -0.41 11.30
CA PHE A 4 -0.24 -1.01 10.95
C PHE A 4 -0.16 -2.52 10.76
N CYS A 5 1.02 -3.06 10.47
CA CYS A 5 1.22 -4.48 10.24
C CYS A 5 2.68 -4.86 10.56
N ASP A 6 2.87 -5.64 11.61
CA ASP A 6 4.20 -6.13 12.02
C ASP A 6 4.72 -7.28 11.12
N HIS A 7 3.90 -7.75 10.18
CA HIS A 7 4.16 -8.96 9.38
C HIS A 7 4.51 -8.62 7.91
N ILE A 8 4.97 -7.39 7.68
CA ILE A 8 5.46 -6.95 6.38
C ILE A 8 6.85 -7.58 6.15
N ASN A 9 6.95 -8.39 5.11
CA ASN A 9 8.21 -9.02 4.72
C ASN A 9 8.99 -8.16 3.71
N ARG A 10 8.29 -7.37 2.90
CA ARG A 10 8.88 -6.62 1.79
C ARG A 10 8.03 -5.39 1.48
N CYS A 11 8.68 -4.28 1.17
CA CYS A 11 8.07 -3.05 0.70
C CYS A 11 8.98 -2.42 -0.35
N ASP A 12 8.61 -2.53 -1.63
CA ASP A 12 9.32 -1.88 -2.72
C ASP A 12 8.55 -0.63 -3.18
N VAL A 13 9.28 0.44 -3.45
CA VAL A 13 8.71 1.69 -3.95
C VAL A 13 9.38 2.03 -5.27
N ALA A 14 8.60 2.08 -6.34
CA ALA A 14 9.02 2.52 -7.66
C ALA A 14 8.43 3.91 -7.93
N ILE A 15 9.29 4.84 -8.34
CA ILE A 15 8.89 6.19 -8.75
C ILE A 15 9.30 6.35 -10.20
N GLU A 16 8.33 6.58 -11.06
CA GLU A 16 8.51 6.69 -12.50
C GLU A 16 8.04 8.06 -13.00
N GLN A 17 8.75 8.57 -13.98
CA GLN A 17 8.37 9.73 -14.78
C GLN A 17 8.50 9.33 -16.25
N ARG A 18 7.39 9.38 -17.00
CA ARG A 18 7.37 8.89 -18.39
C ARG A 18 8.26 9.71 -19.32
N ASN A 19 8.31 11.03 -19.15
CA ASN A 19 9.09 11.92 -20.01
C ASN A 19 9.97 12.89 -19.20
N HIS A 20 11.26 12.59 -19.08
CA HIS A 20 12.22 13.50 -18.42
C HIS A 20 12.46 14.82 -19.16
N ALA A 21 12.18 14.88 -20.47
CA ALA A 21 12.44 16.06 -21.31
C ALA A 21 11.42 17.20 -21.11
N HIS A 22 10.20 16.88 -20.64
CA HIS A 22 9.15 17.87 -20.42
C HIS A 22 8.72 17.85 -18.96
N GLN A 23 9.05 18.89 -18.20
CA GLN A 23 8.59 18.98 -16.80
C GLN A 23 7.10 19.34 -16.71
N LYS A 24 6.61 20.17 -17.65
CA LYS A 24 5.22 20.62 -17.67
C LYS A 24 4.30 19.52 -18.22
N GLY A 25 3.42 19.00 -17.37
CA GLY A 25 2.45 17.95 -17.74
C GLY A 25 2.99 16.53 -17.72
N ASN A 26 4.15 16.27 -17.12
CA ASN A 26 4.66 14.92 -16.91
C ASN A 26 4.21 14.38 -15.55
N PRO A 27 3.30 13.40 -15.50
CA PRO A 27 2.83 12.86 -14.24
C PRO A 27 3.91 12.04 -13.54
N TYR A 28 3.92 12.13 -12.22
CA TYR A 28 4.65 11.18 -11.38
C TYR A 28 3.80 9.96 -11.16
N HIS A 29 4.35 8.78 -11.46
CA HIS A 29 3.76 7.50 -11.12
C HIS A 29 4.51 6.93 -9.93
N VAL A 30 3.79 6.68 -8.84
CA VAL A 30 4.33 6.02 -7.65
C VAL A 30 3.65 4.68 -7.51
N ARG A 31 4.44 3.62 -7.44
CA ARG A 31 3.98 2.26 -7.19
C ARG A 31 4.63 1.76 -5.90
N ILE A 32 3.80 1.22 -5.01
CA ILE A 32 4.25 0.59 -3.77
C ILE A 32 3.78 -0.86 -3.81
N ASP A 33 4.72 -1.79 -3.76
CA ASP A 33 4.48 -3.22 -3.67
C ASP A 33 4.83 -3.69 -2.25
N VAL A 34 3.86 -4.26 -1.53
CA VAL A 34 4.03 -4.75 -0.16
C VAL A 34 3.65 -6.22 -0.09
N THR A 35 4.54 -7.03 0.48
CA THR A 35 4.28 -8.44 0.75
C THR A 35 4.10 -8.68 2.23
N VAL A 36 2.95 -9.23 2.62
CA VAL A 36 2.57 -9.56 4.00
C VAL A 36 2.35 -11.07 4.14
N ARG A 37 3.02 -11.70 5.10
CA ARG A 37 2.81 -13.13 5.38
C ARG A 37 1.43 -13.40 5.99
N PRO A 38 0.87 -14.61 5.79
CA PRO A 38 1.41 -15.75 5.05
C PRO A 38 1.17 -15.74 3.53
N ARG A 39 0.36 -14.83 2.97
CA ARG A 39 -0.13 -14.98 1.59
C ARG A 39 -0.73 -13.72 0.93
N HIS A 40 -0.40 -12.53 1.42
CA HIS A 40 -0.99 -11.29 0.91
C HIS A 40 0.05 -10.45 0.18
N GLU A 41 -0.23 -10.17 -1.09
CA GLU A 41 0.52 -9.19 -1.88
C GLU A 41 -0.40 -8.00 -2.13
N LEU A 42 0.09 -6.82 -1.80
CA LEU A 42 -0.64 -5.57 -1.91
C LEU A 42 0.13 -4.65 -2.84
N VAL A 43 -0.60 -4.01 -3.75
CA VAL A 43 -0.02 -3.05 -4.70
C VAL A 43 -0.86 -1.78 -4.64
N ALA A 44 -0.22 -0.65 -4.33
CA ALA A 44 -0.81 0.67 -4.46
C ALA A 44 -0.16 1.40 -5.63
N ARG A 45 -0.96 2.09 -6.43
CA ARG A 45 -0.49 2.90 -7.56
C ARG A 45 -1.17 4.25 -7.47
N GLU A 46 -0.38 5.30 -7.49
CA GLU A 46 -0.89 6.66 -7.57
C GLU A 46 -0.21 7.41 -8.70
N GLU A 47 -0.99 8.29 -9.33
CA GLU A 47 -0.53 9.15 -10.41
C GLU A 47 -0.89 10.59 -10.07
N GLN A 48 0.10 11.46 -10.06
CA GLN A 48 -0.12 12.89 -9.86
C GLN A 48 0.38 13.68 -11.05
N MET A 49 -0.55 14.36 -11.71
CA MET A 49 -0.21 15.36 -12.72
C MET A 49 0.34 16.62 -12.07
N ASP A 50 1.32 17.24 -12.73
CA ASP A 50 1.74 18.60 -12.40
C ASP A 50 0.64 19.59 -12.77
N ASN A 51 -0.18 19.95 -11.77
CA ASN A 51 -1.28 20.89 -11.90
C ASN A 51 -0.93 22.28 -11.36
N GLY A 52 0.36 22.63 -11.29
CA GLY A 52 0.84 23.87 -10.67
C GLY A 52 0.94 23.80 -9.15
N SER A 53 0.86 22.60 -8.57
CA SER A 53 1.22 22.37 -7.18
C SER A 53 2.74 22.48 -7.01
N HIS A 54 3.20 23.07 -5.91
CA HIS A 54 4.62 23.20 -5.60
C HIS A 54 5.33 21.85 -5.31
N ALA A 55 4.60 20.74 -5.13
CA ALA A 55 5.20 19.44 -4.78
C ALA A 55 4.39 18.22 -5.29
N PRO A 56 4.26 18.02 -6.62
CA PRO A 56 3.48 16.92 -7.19
C PRO A 56 4.01 15.54 -6.81
N LEU A 57 5.34 15.37 -6.72
CA LEU A 57 5.97 14.10 -6.33
C LEU A 57 5.70 13.73 -4.86
N ALA A 58 5.94 14.67 -3.94
CA ALA A 58 5.70 14.41 -2.52
C ALA A 58 4.23 14.02 -2.30
N LYS A 59 3.30 14.75 -2.93
CA LYS A 59 1.89 14.40 -2.88
C LYS A 59 1.61 12.98 -3.41
N ALA A 60 2.19 12.60 -4.55
CA ALA A 60 2.03 11.25 -5.11
C ALA A 60 2.50 10.15 -4.14
N ILE A 61 3.65 10.37 -3.50
CA ILE A 61 4.20 9.44 -2.51
C ILE A 61 3.26 9.36 -1.30
N HIS A 62 2.84 10.49 -0.76
CA HIS A 62 1.93 10.56 0.39
C HIS A 62 0.60 9.86 0.10
N ASP A 63 0.00 10.12 -1.06
CA ASP A 63 -1.25 9.50 -1.47
C ASP A 63 -1.06 7.98 -1.66
N ALA A 64 0.08 7.53 -2.20
CA ALA A 64 0.36 6.11 -2.39
C ALA A 64 0.49 5.36 -1.05
N PHE A 65 1.21 5.94 -0.08
CA PHE A 65 1.30 5.38 1.25
C PHE A 65 -0.04 5.36 1.98
N LYS A 66 -0.86 6.40 1.79
CA LYS A 66 -2.21 6.47 2.37
C LYS A 66 -3.14 5.41 1.77
N THR A 67 -3.06 5.18 0.46
CA THR A 67 -3.78 4.10 -0.22
C THR A 67 -3.32 2.74 0.29
N MET A 68 -2.01 2.51 0.40
CA MET A 68 -1.44 1.28 0.93
C MET A 68 -1.84 1.01 2.39
N GLU A 69 -1.88 2.04 3.25
CA GLU A 69 -2.37 1.92 4.62
C GLU A 69 -3.80 1.37 4.68
N ARG A 70 -4.69 1.88 3.83
CA ARG A 70 -6.09 1.44 3.77
C ARG A 70 -6.20 -0.03 3.35
N GLU A 71 -5.42 -0.45 2.37
CA GLU A 71 -5.39 -1.84 1.91
C GLU A 71 -4.81 -2.78 2.97
N LEU A 72 -3.72 -2.38 3.63
CA LEU A 72 -3.13 -3.14 4.74
C LEU A 72 -4.12 -3.34 5.88
N ARG A 73 -4.85 -2.28 6.28
CA ARG A 73 -5.84 -2.37 7.34
C ARG A 73 -6.94 -3.37 7.01
N ARG A 74 -7.42 -3.39 5.76
CA ARG A 74 -8.41 -4.36 5.29
C ARG A 74 -7.90 -5.80 5.38
N VAL A 75 -6.63 -6.05 5.04
CA VAL A 75 -6.02 -7.37 5.14
C VAL A 75 -5.87 -7.80 6.60
N VAL A 76 -5.34 -6.94 7.46
CA VAL A 76 -5.17 -7.23 8.89
C VAL A 76 -6.51 -7.50 9.57
N ASP A 77 -7.54 -6.71 9.26
CA ASP A 77 -8.89 -6.92 9.80
C ASP A 77 -9.49 -8.26 9.35
N LYS A 78 -9.27 -8.67 8.10
CA LYS A 78 -9.68 -9.99 7.60
C LYS A 78 -8.95 -11.12 8.31
N GLN A 79 -7.62 -11.03 8.44
CA GLN A 79 -6.82 -12.04 9.14
C GLN A 79 -7.25 -12.20 10.61
N ARG A 80 -7.50 -11.09 11.33
CA ARG A 80 -7.97 -11.14 12.71
C ARG A 80 -9.35 -11.78 12.86
N ARG A 81 -10.24 -11.62 11.88
CA ARG A 81 -11.54 -12.28 11.87
C ARG A 81 -11.43 -13.78 11.61
N ASP A 82 -10.56 -14.18 10.68
CA ASP A 82 -10.30 -15.59 10.34
C ASP A 82 -9.69 -16.37 11.52
N VAL A 83 -8.70 -15.77 12.20
CA VAL A 83 -8.06 -16.37 13.40
C VAL A 83 -9.06 -16.55 14.55
N LYS A 84 -10.03 -15.63 14.70
CA LYS A 84 -11.05 -15.75 15.75
C LYS A 84 -12.08 -16.86 15.50
N THR A 85 -12.22 -17.34 14.27
CA THR A 85 -13.18 -18.42 13.94
C THR A 85 -12.65 -19.81 14.31
N HIS A 86 -11.36 -19.95 14.63
CA HIS A 86 -10.76 -21.24 15.01
C HIS A 86 -10.75 -21.56 16.52
N ALA A 87 -11.33 -20.70 17.37
CA ALA A 87 -11.48 -20.95 18.80
C ALA A 87 -12.85 -21.53 19.20
N ASP A 88 -13.55 -22.19 18.28
CA ASP A 88 -14.69 -23.06 18.61
C ASP A 88 -14.44 -24.44 18.00
N THR A 89 -13.59 -25.21 18.66
CA THR A 89 -13.50 -26.65 18.40
C THR A 89 -13.48 -27.36 19.73
N ARG A 90 -14.62 -28.00 20.00
CA ARG A 90 -14.80 -29.24 20.77
C ARG A 90 -14.55 -29.13 22.28
N SER A 91 -15.65 -28.99 23.03
CA SER A 91 -15.82 -29.82 24.22
C SER A 91 -16.12 -31.27 23.76
N PRO A 92 -15.27 -32.26 24.03
CA PRO A 92 -15.70 -33.65 24.04
C PRO A 92 -16.46 -33.93 25.35
N LYS A 93 -17.35 -34.93 25.25
CA LYS A 93 -18.32 -35.39 26.24
C LYS A 93 -17.75 -35.70 27.62
#